data_AF-A0A964KGG1-F1
#
_entry.id   AF-A0A964KGG1-F1
#
_cell.length_a   1.000
_cell.length_b   1.000
_cell.length_c   1.000
_cell.angle_alpha   90.00
_cell.angle_beta   90.00
_cell.angle_gamma   90.00
#
_symmetry.space_group_name_H-M   'P 1'
#
loop_
_entity.id
_entity.type
_entity.pdbx_description
1 polymer ?
#
loop_
_entity_poly.entity_id
_entity_poly.type
_entity_poly.pdbx_seq_one_letter_code
_entity_poly.pdbx_strand_id
1 'polypeptide(L)'
;MKKTDLEKNKAKQIVSSMRGGATPDRYGQGAATAFDKREQRKRDQALGLVPFACKLDSELIAQLHAAATEQALPMNELVAALLRKGLANN
;
A
#
# COMPACT_ATOMS: atom_id res chain seq x y z
N MET A 1 24.43 -15.57 31.66
CA MET A 1 23.50 -16.72 31.58
C MET A 1 24.27 -18.00 31.85
N LYS A 2 23.72 -18.96 32.59
CA LYS A 2 24.42 -20.21 32.93
C LYS A 2 24.45 -21.12 31.70
N LYS A 3 25.51 -21.91 31.51
CA LYS A 3 25.68 -22.80 30.33
C LYS A 3 24.50 -23.76 30.13
N THR A 4 23.88 -24.19 31.23
CA THR A 4 22.68 -25.04 31.25
C THR A 4 21.45 -24.37 30.63
N ASP A 5 21.31 -23.05 30.74
CA ASP A 5 20.17 -22.32 30.19
C ASP A 5 20.29 -22.20 28.66
N LEU A 6 21.53 -22.13 28.17
CA LEU A 6 21.83 -22.07 26.75
C LEU A 6 21.50 -23.40 26.06
N GLU A 7 21.83 -24.53 26.70
CA GLU A 7 21.47 -25.86 26.20
C GLU A 7 19.96 -26.10 26.22
N LYS A 8 19.25 -25.65 27.27
CA LYS A 8 17.78 -25.68 27.32
C LYS A 8 17.14 -24.86 26.19
N ASN A 9 17.68 -23.68 25.89
CA ASN A 9 17.19 -22.86 24.80
C ASN A 9 17.44 -23.49 23.42
N LYS A 10 18.61 -24.12 23.23
CA LYS A 10 18.90 -24.88 22.00
C LYS A 10 17.94 -26.07 21.83
N ALA A 11 17.68 -26.83 22.89
CA ALA A 11 16.73 -27.93 22.85
C ALA A 11 15.31 -27.43 22.50
N LYS A 12 14.86 -26.31 23.09
CA LYS A 12 13.58 -25.68 22.75
C LYS A 12 13.53 -25.24 21.28
N GLN A 13 14.61 -24.69 20.75
CA GLN A 13 14.69 -24.26 19.35
C GLN A 13 14.59 -25.45 18.39
N ILE A 14 15.28 -26.55 18.69
CA ILE A 14 15.24 -27.79 17.90
C ILE A 14 13.83 -28.40 17.92
N VAL A 15 13.19 -28.45 19.09
CA VAL A 15 11.80 -28.93 19.23
C VAL A 15 10.83 -28.03 18.47
N SER A 16 11.03 -26.71 18.51
CA SER A 16 10.22 -25.75 17.75
C SER A 16 10.41 -25.92 16.24
N SER A 17 11.62 -26.18 15.75
CA SER A 17 11.86 -26.44 14.33
C SER A 17 11.31 -27.79 13.87
N MET A 18 11.34 -28.81 14.73
CA MET A 18 10.71 -30.12 14.45
C MET A 18 9.18 -30.07 14.48
N ARG A 19 8.60 -29.23 15.32
CA ARG A 19 7.14 -29.00 15.38
C ARG A 19 6.64 -27.99 14.35
N GLY A 20 7.54 -27.23 13.72
CA GLY A 20 7.26 -26.29 12.64
C GLY A 20 6.95 -27.02 11.34
N GLY A 21 5.88 -27.81 11.32
CA GLY A 21 5.23 -28.20 10.08
C GLY A 21 4.88 -26.93 9.30
N ALA A 22 5.15 -26.96 7.99
CA ALA A 22 5.04 -25.86 7.04
C ALA A 22 4.08 -24.75 7.50
N THR A 23 4.61 -23.56 7.76
CA THR A 23 3.80 -22.34 7.77
C THR A 23 2.87 -22.44 6.56
N PRO A 24 1.54 -22.47 6.74
CA PRO A 24 0.64 -22.65 5.62
C PRO A 24 0.93 -21.55 4.61
N ASP A 25 1.18 -21.96 3.37
CA ASP A 25 1.51 -21.13 2.19
C ASP A 25 0.45 -20.03 1.92
N ARG A 26 -0.64 -20.05 2.69
CA ARG A 26 -1.71 -19.07 2.73
C ARG A 26 -1.32 -17.76 3.42
N TYR A 27 -0.26 -17.73 4.23
CA TYR A 27 0.30 -16.49 4.80
C TYR A 27 1.29 -15.86 3.82
N GLY A 28 0.78 -15.23 2.74
CA GLY A 28 1.62 -14.40 1.86
C GLY A 28 1.31 -14.43 0.37
N GLN A 29 0.50 -15.37 -0.12
CA GLN A 29 0.19 -15.44 -1.56
C GLN A 29 -0.59 -14.22 -2.12
N GLY A 30 -1.15 -13.36 -1.27
CA GLY A 30 -1.70 -12.05 -1.67
C GLY A 30 -0.71 -10.87 -1.59
N ALA A 31 0.51 -11.08 -1.10
CA ALA A 31 1.51 -10.03 -0.91
C ALA A 31 2.46 -9.90 -2.11
N ALA A 32 2.60 -10.94 -2.95
CA ALA A 32 3.47 -10.92 -4.12
C ALA A 32 2.87 -10.17 -5.33
N THR A 33 1.54 -10.01 -5.38
CA THR A 33 0.82 -9.21 -6.39
C THR A 33 0.53 -7.79 -5.90
N ALA A 34 0.77 -7.50 -4.62
CA ALA A 34 0.74 -6.15 -4.11
C ALA A 34 2.01 -5.46 -4.57
N PHE A 35 1.92 -4.68 -5.66
CA PHE A 35 2.88 -3.63 -5.98
C PHE A 35 3.44 -3.06 -4.69
N ASP A 36 4.76 -3.13 -4.51
CA ASP A 36 5.41 -2.83 -3.25
C ASP A 36 5.02 -1.41 -2.82
N LYS A 37 4.06 -1.31 -1.90
CA LYS A 37 3.41 -0.04 -1.53
C LYS A 37 4.43 0.95 -0.98
N ARG A 38 5.58 0.46 -0.51
CA ARG A 38 6.73 1.27 -0.07
C ARG A 38 7.43 1.91 -1.26
N GLU A 39 7.69 1.12 -2.30
CA GLU A 39 8.29 1.60 -3.55
C GLU A 39 7.38 2.63 -4.25
N GLN A 40 6.07 2.40 -4.26
CA GLN A 40 5.11 3.38 -4.78
C GLN A 40 5.14 4.69 -3.99
N ARG A 41 5.08 4.63 -2.65
CA ARG A 41 5.18 5.83 -1.81
C ARG A 41 6.50 6.56 -1.97
N LYS A 42 7.62 5.86 -2.18
CA LYS A 42 8.91 6.50 -2.47
C LYS A 42 8.90 7.24 -3.80
N ARG A 43 8.31 6.66 -4.85
CA ARG A 43 8.13 7.33 -6.15
C ARG A 43 7.23 8.55 -6.01
N ASP A 44 6.11 8.41 -5.31
CA ASP A 44 5.17 9.50 -5.07
C ASP A 44 5.83 10.64 -4.26
N GLN A 45 6.60 10.31 -3.22
CA GLN A 45 7.38 11.29 -2.46
C GLN A 45 8.45 11.98 -3.29
N ALA A 46 9.17 11.24 -4.15
CA ALA A 46 10.15 11.83 -5.07
C ALA A 46 9.52 12.79 -6.07
N LEU A 47 8.26 12.53 -6.44
CA LEU A 47 7.44 13.36 -7.30
C LEU A 47 6.66 14.46 -6.52
N GLY A 48 6.85 14.57 -5.20
CA GLY A 48 6.20 15.57 -4.35
C GLY A 48 4.69 15.36 -4.15
N LEU A 49 4.15 14.19 -4.49
CA LEU A 49 2.73 13.89 -4.29
C LEU A 49 2.46 13.66 -2.80
N VAL A 50 1.51 14.42 -2.27
CA VAL A 50 1.00 14.29 -0.91
C VAL A 50 -0.38 13.66 -0.96
N PRO A 51 -0.68 12.63 -0.14
CA PRO A 51 -2.03 12.09 -0.05
C PRO A 51 -2.98 13.15 0.50
N PHE A 52 -3.95 13.57 -0.31
CA PHE A 52 -4.95 14.57 0.03
C PHE A 52 -6.34 13.94 0.05
N ALA A 53 -6.87 13.68 1.25
CA ALA A 53 -8.16 13.02 1.41
C ALA A 53 -9.27 14.06 1.65
N CYS A 54 -10.10 14.28 0.63
CA CYS A 54 -11.36 15.02 0.75
C CYS A 54 -12.54 14.06 0.60
N LYS A 55 -13.57 14.26 1.43
CA LYS A 55 -14.85 13.58 1.24
C LYS A 55 -15.62 14.33 0.14
N LEU A 56 -16.02 13.61 -0.90
CA LEU A 56 -16.84 14.11 -2.00
C LEU A 56 -18.13 13.30 -2.07
N ASP A 57 -19.16 13.89 -2.69
CA ASP A 57 -20.39 13.18 -2.99
C ASP A 57 -20.12 11.98 -3.93
N SER A 58 -20.83 10.88 -3.73
CA SER A 58 -20.77 9.69 -4.59
C SER A 58 -21.09 10.00 -6.05
N GLU A 59 -22.05 10.88 -6.34
CA GLU A 59 -22.42 11.23 -7.72
C GLU A 59 -21.29 12.01 -8.39
N LEU A 60 -20.65 12.92 -7.65
CA LEU A 60 -19.51 13.68 -8.13
C LEU A 60 -18.30 12.78 -8.42
N ILE A 61 -18.05 11.79 -7.57
CA ILE A 61 -17.00 10.79 -7.81
C ILE A 61 -17.27 10.02 -9.11
N ALA A 62 -18.52 9.61 -9.35
CA ALA A 62 -18.89 8.93 -10.59
C ALA A 62 -18.66 9.80 -11.83
N GLN A 63 -19.00 11.09 -11.77
CA GLN A 63 -18.74 12.05 -12.85
C GLN A 63 -17.24 12.23 -13.11
N LEU A 64 -16.41 12.30 -12.06
CA LEU A 64 -14.95 12.39 -12.20
C LEU A 64 -14.39 11.13 -12.88
N HIS A 65 -14.91 9.94 -12.55
CA HIS A 65 -14.49 8.70 -13.21
C HIS A 65 -14.89 8.66 -14.69
N ALA A 66 -16.10 9.11 -15.02
CA ALA A 66 -16.55 9.22 -16.41
C ALA A 66 -15.65 10.19 -17.19
N ALA A 67 -15.42 11.39 -16.66
CA ALA A 67 -14.57 12.40 -17.28
C ALA A 67 -13.11 11.92 -17.46
N ALA A 68 -12.55 11.19 -16.48
CA ALA A 68 -11.22 10.60 -16.59
C ALA A 68 -11.15 9.56 -17.72
N THR A 69 -12.20 8.74 -17.84
CA THR A 69 -12.30 7.71 -18.88
C THR A 69 -12.43 8.33 -20.27
N GLU A 70 -13.29 9.34 -20.42
CA GLU A 70 -13.49 10.05 -21.69
C GLU A 70 -12.21 10.74 -22.18
N GLN A 71 -11.45 11.32 -21.26
CA GLN A 71 -10.22 12.05 -21.60
C GLN A 71 -8.99 11.13 -21.65
N ALA A 72 -9.12 9.84 -21.31
CA ALA A 72 -8.03 8.88 -21.16
C ALA A 72 -6.88 9.41 -20.26
N LEU A 73 -7.23 10.20 -19.23
CA LEU A 73 -6.28 10.77 -18.28
C LEU A 73 -6.32 10.03 -16.94
N PRO A 74 -5.18 9.91 -16.23
CA PRO A 74 -5.18 9.39 -14.87
C PRO A 74 -5.94 10.35 -13.95
N MET A 75 -6.70 9.80 -13.00
CA MET A 75 -7.56 10.56 -12.08
C MET A 75 -6.81 11.72 -11.38
N ASN A 76 -5.57 11.48 -10.97
CA ASN A 76 -4.75 12.49 -10.28
C ASN A 76 -4.47 13.71 -11.17
N GLU A 77 -4.24 13.51 -12.47
CA GLU A 77 -3.99 14.61 -13.42
C GLU A 77 -5.28 15.39 -13.71
N LEU A 78 -6.39 14.69 -13.89
CA LEU A 78 -7.70 15.31 -14.08
C LEU A 78 -8.04 16.21 -12.88
N VAL A 79 -7.94 15.68 -11.66
CA VAL A 79 -8.22 16.44 -10.43
C VAL A 79 -7.27 17.62 -10.28
N ALA A 80 -5.97 17.44 -10.55
CA ALA A 80 -5.01 18.55 -10.51
C ALA A 80 -5.36 19.66 -11.52
N ALA A 81 -5.78 19.31 -12.73
CA ALA A 81 -6.21 20.28 -13.74
C ALA A 81 -7.48 21.01 -13.32
N LEU A 82 -8.48 20.30 -12.78
CA LEU A 82 -9.72 20.89 -12.28
C LEU A 82 -9.47 21.85 -11.11
N LEU A 83 -8.63 21.44 -10.15
CA LEU A 83 -8.26 22.29 -9.00
C LEU A 83 -7.52 23.56 -9.45
N ARG A 84 -6.56 23.46 -10.37
CA ARG A 84 -5.86 24.63 -10.92
C ARG A 84 -6.81 25.59 -11.64
N LYS A 85 -7.74 25.06 -12.45
CA LYS A 85 -8.77 25.88 -13.12
C LYS A 85 -9.69 26.57 -12.12
N GLY A 86 -10.12 25.85 -11.07
CA GLY A 86 -10.94 26.42 -10.00
C GLY A 86 -10.21 27.52 -9.22
N LEU A 87 -8.93 27.35 -8.91
CA LEU A 87 -8.12 28.35 -8.22
C LEU A 87 -7.81 29.59 -9.08
N ALA A 88 -7.73 29.45 -10.41
CA ALA A 88 -7.49 30.57 -11.32
C ALA A 88 -8.76 31.41 -11.58
N ASN A 89 -9.94 30.83 -11.39
CA ASN A 89 -11.24 31.48 -11.57
C ASN A 89 -11.82 32.03 -10.27
N ASN A 90 -11.04 32.03 -9.19
CA ASN A 90 -11.40 32.55 -7.87
C ASN A 90 -10.73 33.90 -7.64
#